data_AF-G9KTN3-F1
#
_entry.id   AF-G9KTN3-F1
#
_cell.length_a   1.000
_cell.length_b   1.000
_cell.length_c   1.000
_cell.angle_alpha   90.00
_cell.angle_beta   90.00
_cell.angle_gamma   90.00
#
_symmetry.space_group_name_H-M   'P 1'
#
loop_
_entity.id
_entity.type
_entity.pdbx_description
1 polymer ?
#
loop_
_entity_poly.entity_id
_entity_poly.type
_entity_poly.pdbx_seq_one_letter_code
_entity_poly.pdbx_strand_id
1 'polypeptide(L)'
;ALSLPGGPGHGDTDGPISLDVADGAPDPQRTKAAIDHLHQKILKITEQIKIEQEARDDNVAEYLKLANNADKQQASRIKQVFEKKNQKSAQTIAQLHKKLEHYRRRLKEIEQNGPSRQPKDVLRDMQQGLKDVGAH
;
A
#
# COMPACT_ATOMS: atom_id res chain seq x y z
N ALA A 1 -4.17 -0.63 -77.79
CA ALA A 1 -5.15 -1.12 -76.80
C ALA A 1 -5.00 -0.25 -75.55
N LEU A 2 -5.99 0.61 -75.26
CA LEU A 2 -6.89 0.57 -74.08
C LEU A 2 -6.15 0.77 -72.73
N SER A 3 -6.54 1.55 -71.72
CA SER A 3 -7.46 2.65 -71.41
C SER A 3 -7.15 3.08 -69.95
N LEU A 4 -7.66 4.24 -69.53
CA LEU A 4 -7.50 5.03 -68.28
C LEU A 4 -7.78 4.34 -66.89
N PRO A 5 -7.56 5.04 -65.73
CA PRO A 5 -7.16 4.51 -64.42
C PRO A 5 -8.32 4.33 -63.40
N GLY A 6 -8.05 3.71 -62.25
CA GLY A 6 -9.03 3.58 -61.15
C GLY A 6 -8.42 3.53 -59.74
N GLY A 7 -8.62 4.62 -58.99
CA GLY A 7 -9.12 4.66 -57.61
C GLY A 7 -8.33 4.04 -56.43
N PRO A 8 -8.29 4.72 -55.26
CA PRO A 8 -7.71 4.17 -54.05
C PRO A 8 -8.63 3.10 -53.46
N GLY A 9 -8.08 1.91 -53.21
CA GLY A 9 -8.75 0.86 -52.44
C GLY A 9 -8.87 1.28 -50.97
N HIS A 10 -10.00 1.90 -50.63
CA HIS A 10 -10.48 2.02 -49.27
C HIS A 10 -10.88 0.61 -48.83
N GLY A 11 -9.98 -0.06 -48.11
CA GLY A 11 -10.28 -1.29 -47.40
C GLY A 11 -11.11 -0.95 -46.17
N ASP A 12 -12.43 -0.89 -46.39
CA ASP A 12 -13.42 -0.98 -45.33
C ASP A 12 -13.36 -2.40 -44.76
N THR A 13 -12.87 -2.52 -43.53
CA THR A 13 -13.27 -3.60 -42.64
C THR A 13 -13.96 -2.96 -41.45
N ASP A 14 -15.25 -2.74 -41.65
CA ASP A 14 -16.30 -2.73 -40.65
C ASP A 14 -16.03 -3.68 -39.46
N GLY A 15 -16.29 -3.21 -38.24
CA GLY A 15 -16.47 -4.07 -37.08
C GLY A 15 -15.77 -3.57 -35.81
N PRO A 16 -16.52 -3.09 -34.81
CA PRO A 16 -16.03 -2.19 -33.79
C PRO A 16 -15.07 -2.86 -32.81
N ILE A 17 -14.02 -2.12 -32.45
CA ILE A 17 -13.40 -2.16 -31.14
C ILE A 17 -14.50 -2.18 -30.07
N SER A 18 -14.89 -3.38 -29.65
CA SER A 18 -15.82 -3.61 -28.55
C SER A 18 -15.08 -3.26 -27.25
N LEU A 19 -14.88 -1.97 -27.02
CA LEU A 19 -14.61 -1.36 -25.72
C LEU A 19 -15.95 -1.15 -25.00
N ASP A 20 -16.71 -2.23 -24.87
CA ASP A 20 -17.94 -2.30 -24.10
C ASP A 20 -17.68 -3.44 -23.11
N VAL A 21 -17.32 -3.20 -21.85
CA VAL A 21 -18.04 -2.43 -20.85
C VAL A 21 -17.02 -1.97 -19.80
N ALA A 22 -16.71 -0.68 -19.72
CA ALA A 22 -16.12 -0.10 -18.51
C ALA A 22 -17.24 0.51 -17.64
N ASP A 23 -18.25 -0.30 -17.34
CA ASP A 23 -19.19 -0.04 -16.25
C ASP A 23 -18.38 -0.01 -14.97
N GLY A 24 -18.11 1.19 -14.45
CA GLY A 24 -17.84 1.44 -13.03
C GLY A 24 -16.61 0.76 -12.38
N ALA A 25 -16.00 -0.23 -13.02
CA ALA A 25 -15.22 -1.25 -12.38
C ALA A 25 -13.77 -0.78 -12.24
N PRO A 26 -13.19 -0.90 -11.05
CA PRO A 26 -11.80 -0.54 -10.83
C PRO A 26 -10.91 -1.42 -11.72
N ASP A 27 -9.99 -0.78 -12.45
CA ASP A 27 -9.02 -1.48 -13.31
C ASP A 27 -8.37 -2.66 -12.56
N PRO A 28 -8.47 -3.90 -13.07
CA PRO A 28 -8.04 -5.09 -12.34
C PRO A 28 -6.53 -5.13 -12.13
N GLN A 29 -5.75 -4.57 -13.05
CA GLN A 29 -4.29 -4.51 -12.93
C GLN A 29 -3.86 -3.52 -11.83
N ARG A 30 -4.49 -2.34 -11.76
CA ARG A 30 -4.29 -1.36 -10.67
C ARG A 30 -4.69 -1.91 -9.31
N THR A 31 -5.82 -2.64 -9.25
CA THR A 31 -6.28 -3.30 -8.02
C THR A 31 -5.24 -4.29 -7.52
N LYS A 32 -4.76 -5.16 -8.40
CA LYS A 32 -3.69 -6.13 -8.07
C LYS A 32 -2.42 -5.43 -7.57
N ALA A 33 -1.96 -4.39 -8.26
CA ALA A 33 -0.75 -3.66 -7.86
C ALA A 33 -0.90 -3.00 -6.47
N ALA A 34 -2.08 -2.46 -6.16
CA ALA A 34 -2.36 -1.87 -4.85
C ALA A 34 -2.37 -2.93 -3.73
N ILE A 35 -2.95 -4.10 -3.99
CA ILE A 35 -2.95 -5.25 -3.09
C ILE A 35 -1.52 -5.72 -2.82
N ASP A 36 -0.73 -5.94 -3.88
CA ASP A 36 0.67 -6.38 -3.76
C ASP A 36 1.50 -5.40 -2.94
N HIS A 37 1.31 -4.09 -3.14
CA HIS A 37 1.99 -3.06 -2.37
C HIS A 37 1.58 -3.06 -0.88
N LEU A 38 0.32 -3.31 -0.56
CA LEU A 38 -0.14 -3.44 0.83
C LEU A 38 0.41 -4.70 1.50
N HIS A 39 0.46 -5.83 0.79
CA HIS A 39 1.09 -7.05 1.30
C HIS A 39 2.56 -6.81 1.65
N GLN A 40 3.32 -6.14 0.78
CA GLN A 40 4.71 -5.78 1.07
C GLN A 40 4.83 -4.88 2.31
N LYS A 41 3.93 -3.90 2.48
CA LYS A 41 3.90 -3.04 3.67
C LYS A 41 3.59 -3.82 4.95
N ILE A 42 2.63 -4.75 4.89
CA ILE A 42 2.24 -5.62 6.01
C ILE A 42 3.44 -6.49 6.42
N LEU A 43 4.12 -7.11 5.45
CA LEU A 43 5.32 -7.92 5.69
C LEU A 43 6.40 -7.11 6.40
N LYS A 44 6.75 -5.93 5.85
CA LYS A 44 7.77 -5.05 6.43
C LYS A 44 7.45 -4.61 7.86
N ILE A 45 6.21 -4.21 8.13
CA ILE A 45 5.82 -3.79 9.49
C ILE A 45 5.79 -4.97 10.46
N THR A 46 5.35 -6.14 10.01
CA THR A 46 5.36 -7.35 10.85
C THR A 46 6.80 -7.72 11.23
N GLU A 47 7.74 -7.63 10.30
CA GLU A 47 9.15 -7.89 10.58
C GLU A 47 9.75 -6.84 11.52
N GLN A 48 9.43 -5.55 11.32
CA GLN A 48 9.88 -4.50 12.23
C GLN A 48 9.38 -4.71 13.66
N ILE A 49 8.14 -5.19 13.83
CA ILE A 49 7.60 -5.52 15.17
C ILE A 49 8.43 -6.62 15.82
N LYS A 50 8.79 -7.67 15.08
CA LYS A 50 9.61 -8.76 15.62
C LYS A 50 10.98 -8.26 16.05
N ILE A 51 11.64 -7.46 15.23
CA ILE A 51 12.95 -6.87 15.55
C ILE A 51 12.85 -6.00 16.82
N GLU A 52 11.82 -5.17 16.93
CA GLU A 52 11.63 -4.35 18.14
C GLU A 52 11.31 -5.18 19.39
N GLN A 53 10.61 -6.31 19.23
CA GLN A 53 10.34 -7.24 20.33
C GLN A 53 11.62 -7.95 20.78
N GLU A 54 12.40 -8.49 19.85
CA GLU A 54 13.70 -9.12 20.13
C GLU A 54 14.65 -8.13 20.81
N ALA A 55 14.78 -6.92 20.25
CA ALA A 55 15.58 -5.86 20.85
C ALA A 55 15.08 -5.47 22.26
N ARG A 56 13.76 -5.48 22.49
CA ARG A 56 13.22 -5.22 23.83
C ARG A 56 13.59 -6.35 24.80
N ASP A 57 13.51 -7.60 24.37
CA ASP A 57 13.82 -8.76 25.19
C ASP A 57 15.33 -8.78 25.54
N ASP A 58 16.20 -8.44 24.59
CA ASP A 58 17.64 -8.24 24.83
C ASP A 58 17.90 -7.13 25.86
N ASN A 59 17.20 -5.98 25.75
CA ASN A 59 17.32 -4.90 26.72
C ASN A 59 16.86 -5.32 28.12
N VAL A 60 15.82 -6.17 28.23
CA VAL A 60 15.36 -6.72 29.51
C VAL A 60 16.42 -7.66 30.09
N ALA A 61 16.98 -8.56 29.28
CA ALA A 61 18.03 -9.47 29.70
C ALA A 61 19.28 -8.71 30.19
N GLU A 62 19.71 -7.68 29.46
CA GLU A 62 20.81 -6.80 29.84
C GLU A 62 20.52 -6.07 31.16
N TYR A 63 19.32 -5.51 31.31
CA TYR A 63 18.89 -4.85 32.54
C TYR A 63 18.97 -5.78 33.75
N LEU A 64 18.43 -7.00 33.64
CA LEU A 64 18.45 -7.97 34.73
C LEU A 64 19.88 -8.36 35.12
N LYS A 65 20.77 -8.54 34.13
CA LYS A 65 22.18 -8.84 34.37
C LYS A 65 22.90 -7.71 35.10
N LEU A 66 22.71 -6.46 34.67
CA LEU A 66 23.35 -5.30 35.29
C LEU A 66 22.79 -5.04 36.70
N ALA A 67 21.46 -5.12 36.86
CA ALA A 67 20.81 -4.88 38.15
C ALA A 67 21.23 -5.90 39.23
N ASN A 68 21.46 -7.17 38.86
CA ASN A 68 21.88 -8.21 39.81
C ASN A 68 23.28 -7.97 40.40
N ASN A 69 24.16 -7.28 39.68
CA ASN A 69 25.54 -7.04 40.10
C ASN A 69 25.77 -5.61 40.62
N ALA A 70 24.72 -4.78 40.67
CA ALA A 70 24.83 -3.36 40.98
C ALA A 70 24.55 -3.04 42.45
N ASP A 71 25.28 -2.08 43.01
CA ASP A 71 24.93 -1.50 44.31
C ASP A 71 23.65 -0.64 44.22
N LYS A 72 23.11 -0.22 45.38
CA LYS A 72 21.83 0.52 45.45
C LYS A 72 21.79 1.78 44.59
N GLN A 73 22.87 2.55 44.53
CA GLN A 73 22.90 3.78 43.72
C GLN A 73 23.02 3.46 42.23
N GLN A 74 23.85 2.48 41.87
CA GLN A 74 23.97 2.01 40.48
C GLN A 74 22.67 1.41 39.96
N ALA A 75 22.01 0.57 40.76
CA ALA A 75 20.74 -0.07 40.42
C ALA A 75 19.65 0.97 40.10
N SER A 76 19.59 2.07 40.86
CA SER A 76 18.66 3.18 40.59
C SER A 76 18.92 3.83 39.22
N ARG A 77 20.18 4.10 38.88
CA ARG A 77 20.56 4.67 37.57
C ARG A 77 20.27 3.69 36.42
N ILE A 78 20.61 2.42 36.59
CA ILE A 78 20.35 1.35 35.62
C ILE A 78 18.84 1.24 35.34
N LYS A 79 18.02 1.25 36.40
CA LYS A 79 16.56 1.22 36.29
C LYS A 79 16.03 2.41 35.50
N GLN A 80 16.50 3.62 35.77
CA GLN A 80 16.04 4.82 35.06
C GLN A 80 16.34 4.75 33.55
N VAL A 81 17.52 4.25 33.18
CA VAL A 81 17.89 4.06 31.76
C VAL A 81 17.00 2.99 31.11
N PHE A 82 16.78 1.87 31.80
CA PHE A 82 15.89 0.80 31.33
C PHE A 82 14.46 1.31 31.12
N GLU A 83 13.86 1.99 32.10
CA GLU A 83 12.49 2.50 32.00
C GLU A 83 12.33 3.44 30.80
N LYS A 84 13.31 4.33 30.57
CA LYS A 84 13.30 5.23 29.41
C LYS A 84 13.36 4.47 28.08
N LYS A 85 14.24 3.46 27.96
CA LYS A 85 14.34 2.62 26.76
C LYS A 85 13.05 1.80 26.55
N ASN A 86 12.52 1.19 27.61
CA ASN A 86 11.31 0.37 27.55
C ASN A 86 10.07 1.20 27.22
N GLN A 87 9.96 2.43 27.74
CA GLN A 87 8.88 3.33 27.37
C GLN A 87 8.93 3.68 25.87
N LYS A 88 10.13 3.93 25.33
CA LYS A 88 10.31 4.21 23.90
C LYS A 88 9.95 3.00 23.04
N SER A 89 10.46 1.80 23.35
CA SER A 89 10.17 0.59 22.58
C SER A 89 8.68 0.23 22.64
N ALA A 90 8.04 0.35 23.82
CA ALA A 90 6.61 0.12 23.96
C ALA A 90 5.77 1.06 23.08
N GLN A 91 6.13 2.35 23.03
CA GLN A 91 5.47 3.30 22.15
C GLN A 91 5.67 2.96 20.66
N THR A 92 6.90 2.63 20.26
CA THR A 92 7.21 2.22 18.89
C THR A 92 6.40 1.00 18.47
N ILE A 93 6.40 -0.06 19.29
CA ILE A 93 5.65 -1.30 19.04
C ILE A 93 4.15 -1.00 18.91
N ALA A 94 3.58 -0.17 19.79
CA ALA A 94 2.17 0.22 19.71
C ALA A 94 1.84 0.97 18.40
N GLN A 95 2.71 1.88 17.96
CA GLN A 95 2.55 2.59 16.70
C GLN A 95 2.64 1.65 15.49
N LEU A 96 3.58 0.71 15.50
CA LEU A 96 3.71 -0.31 14.46
C LEU A 96 2.47 -1.20 14.38
N HIS A 97 1.91 -1.64 15.51
CA HIS A 97 0.66 -2.39 15.54
C HIS A 97 -0.52 -1.60 14.96
N LYS A 98 -0.66 -0.32 15.32
CA LYS A 98 -1.70 0.55 14.74
C LYS A 98 -1.58 0.67 13.23
N LYS A 99 -0.35 0.80 12.72
CA LYS A 99 -0.05 0.86 11.29
C LYS A 99 -0.34 -0.46 10.58
N LEU A 100 -0.02 -1.58 11.22
CA LEU A 100 -0.32 -2.92 10.73
C LEU A 100 -1.83 -3.14 10.59
N GLU A 101 -2.61 -2.77 11.61
CA GLU A 101 -4.06 -2.86 11.57
C GLU A 101 -4.64 -1.99 10.45
N HIS A 102 -4.14 -0.75 10.32
CA HIS A 102 -4.55 0.15 9.23
C HIS A 102 -4.34 -0.48 7.85
N TYR A 103 -3.17 -1.07 7.59
CA TYR A 103 -2.90 -1.73 6.30
C TYR A 103 -3.74 -2.99 6.09
N ARG A 104 -3.96 -3.80 7.13
CA ARG A 104 -4.84 -4.98 7.04
C ARG A 104 -6.29 -4.59 6.76
N ARG A 105 -6.78 -3.50 7.35
CA ARG A 105 -8.11 -2.95 7.06
C ARG A 105 -8.20 -2.47 5.61
N ARG A 106 -7.20 -1.69 5.18
CA ARG A 106 -7.13 -1.16 3.81
C ARG A 106 -7.06 -2.25 2.75
N LEU A 107 -6.37 -3.35 3.04
CA LEU A 107 -6.30 -4.51 2.15
C LEU A 107 -7.70 -5.08 1.90
N LYS A 108 -8.46 -5.35 2.97
CA LYS A 108 -9.84 -5.86 2.89
C LYS A 108 -10.77 -4.90 2.15
N GLU A 109 -10.62 -3.59 2.36
CA GLU A 109 -11.40 -2.57 1.64
C GLU A 109 -11.17 -2.63 0.13
N ILE A 110 -9.91 -2.79 -0.30
CA ILE A 110 -9.55 -2.87 -1.72
C ILE A 110 -9.97 -4.22 -2.33
N GLU A 111 -9.90 -5.31 -1.57
CA GLU A 111 -10.38 -6.62 -2.04
C GLU A 111 -11.90 -6.65 -2.27
N GLN A 112 -12.68 -5.90 -1.47
CA GLN A 112 -14.13 -5.87 -1.58
C GLN A 112 -14.65 -4.81 -2.56
N ASN A 113 -14.07 -3.60 -2.52
CA ASN A 113 -14.59 -2.42 -3.22
C ASN A 113 -13.65 -1.90 -4.31
N GLY A 114 -12.49 -2.53 -4.49
CA GLY A 114 -11.40 -2.03 -5.31
C GLY A 114 -10.70 -0.79 -4.73
N PRO A 115 -9.62 -0.32 -5.37
CA PRO A 115 -8.94 0.91 -4.98
C PRO A 115 -9.88 2.12 -5.13
N SER A 116 -9.97 2.93 -4.08
CA SER A 116 -10.68 4.22 -4.12
C SER A 116 -10.20 5.05 -5.31
N ARG A 117 -11.14 5.43 -6.19
CA ARG A 117 -10.86 6.30 -7.35
C ARG A 117 -10.16 7.58 -6.88
N GLN A 118 -9.02 7.90 -7.48
CA GLN A 118 -8.33 9.15 -7.15
C GLN A 118 -9.03 10.32 -7.87
N PRO A 119 -8.95 11.55 -7.33
CA PRO A 119 -9.48 12.75 -7.99
C PRO A 119 -8.99 12.94 -9.44
N LYS A 120 -7.78 12.46 -9.72
CA LYS A 120 -7.17 12.49 -11.06
C LYS A 120 -7.84 11.51 -12.03
N ASP A 121 -8.30 10.37 -11.53
CA ASP A 121 -8.98 9.37 -12.35
C ASP A 121 -10.40 9.85 -12.69
N VAL A 122 -11.14 10.40 -11.73
CA VAL A 122 -12.48 10.98 -12.00
C VAL A 122 -12.44 12.15 -12.98
N LEU A 123 -11.42 13.03 -12.91
CA LEU A 123 -11.26 14.12 -13.86
C LEU A 123 -10.99 13.60 -15.28
N ARG A 124 -10.19 12.54 -15.40
CA ARG A 124 -9.88 11.91 -16.69
C ARG A 124 -11.12 11.25 -17.29
N ASP A 125 -11.92 10.55 -16.48
CA ASP A 125 -13.18 9.93 -16.91
C ASP A 125 -14.17 11.00 -17.40
N MET A 126 -14.33 12.10 -16.65
CA MET A 126 -15.18 13.22 -17.06
C MET A 126 -14.71 13.86 -18.37
N GLN A 127 -13.40 14.04 -18.54
CA GLN A 127 -12.86 14.64 -19.75
C GLN A 127 -12.94 13.72 -20.97
N GLN A 128 -12.95 12.41 -20.77
CA GLN A 128 -13.23 11.45 -21.85
C GLN A 128 -14.71 11.50 -22.25
N GLY A 129 -15.63 11.41 -21.29
CA GLY A 129 -17.07 11.49 -21.56
C GLY A 129 -17.50 12.78 -22.27
N LEU A 130 -16.82 13.91 -22.02
CA LEU A 130 -17.08 15.17 -22.72
C LEU A 130 -16.59 15.17 -24.19
N LYS A 131 -15.52 14.42 -24.51
CA LYS A 131 -15.01 14.31 -25.89
C LYS A 131 -15.94 13.47 -26.76
N ASP A 132 -16.50 12.40 -26.18
CA ASP A 132 -17.39 11.48 -26.89
C ASP A 132 -18.76 12.11 -27.22
N VAL A 133 -19.19 13.13 -26.46
CA VAL A 133 -20.43 13.90 -26.74
C VAL A 133 -20.27 14.92 -27.87
N GLY A 134 -19.04 15.34 -28.19
CA GLY A 134 -18.76 16.35 -29.24
C GLY A 134 -18.52 15.79 -30.65
N ALA A 135 -18.64 14.48 -30.84
CA ALA A 135 -18.28 13.79 -32.09
C ALA A 135 -19.50 13.44 -32.98
N HIS A 136 -20.66 14.04 -32.75
CA HIS A 136 -21.91 13.69 -33.45
C HIS A 136 -22.45 14.79 -34.37
#